data_AF-A0AAN7ZJI6-F1
#
_entry.id   AF-A0AAN7ZJI6-F1
#
_cell.length_a   1.000
_cell.length_b   1.000
_cell.length_c   1.000
_cell.angle_alpha   90.00
_cell.angle_beta   90.00
_cell.angle_gamma   90.00
#
_symmetry.space_group_name_H-M   'P 1'
#
loop_
_entity.id
_entity.type
_entity.pdbx_description
1 polymer ?
#
loop_
_entity_poly.entity_id
_entity_poly.type
_entity_poly.pdbx_seq_one_letter_code
_entity_poly.pdbx_strand_id
1 'polypeptide(L)'
;MTAKVLYVFFVIQIFSFDGCFSQDSEKKIIRPICSIYCFNKPAYCPYGYEFDSMGCSTCTCRNPCSNYTCPFGEVCLAEELTCTNPPCGLRPRCVCNIRCLYGYETDCGGCKTCRCRDPCRGVICPWDQYCSVQKDEPVCIFREYCLDGTLPQLDSDSNLIKCIPPLEISLAAA
;
A
#
# COMPACT_ATOMS: atom_id res chain seq x y z
N MET A 1 44.97 19.83 65.65
CA MET A 1 43.78 19.64 64.78
C MET A 1 43.84 20.64 63.64
N THR A 2 44.71 20.47 62.62
CA THR A 2 44.87 21.55 61.61
C THR A 2 45.29 21.11 60.21
N ALA A 3 45.78 19.89 59.96
CA ALA A 3 46.20 19.50 58.60
C ALA A 3 45.13 18.73 57.79
N LYS A 4 44.33 17.88 58.44
CA LYS A 4 43.32 17.05 57.74
C LYS A 4 42.08 17.84 57.30
N VAL A 5 41.74 18.93 57.98
CA VAL A 5 40.56 19.75 57.64
C VAL A 5 40.82 20.64 56.42
N LEU A 6 42.05 21.16 56.27
CA LEU A 6 42.43 21.96 55.10
C LEU A 6 42.45 21.17 53.79
N TYR A 7 42.84 19.88 53.84
CA TYR A 7 42.83 19.01 52.66
C TYR A 7 41.41 18.78 52.15
N VAL A 8 40.43 18.61 53.06
CA VAL A 8 39.03 18.38 52.67
C VAL A 8 38.43 19.63 52.01
N PHE A 9 38.76 20.84 52.48
CA PHE A 9 38.29 22.08 51.84
C PHE A 9 38.92 22.32 50.46
N PHE A 10 40.19 21.97 50.27
CA PHE A 10 40.87 22.11 48.96
C PHE A 10 40.32 21.18 47.90
N VAL A 11 39.87 19.98 48.28
CA VAL A 11 39.29 19.00 47.34
C VAL A 11 37.88 19.42 46.91
N ILE A 12 37.07 19.99 47.81
CA ILE A 12 35.68 20.40 47.50
C ILE A 12 35.62 21.58 46.51
N GLN A 13 36.64 22.46 46.48
CA GLN A 13 36.73 23.57 45.53
C GLN A 13 37.18 23.15 44.12
N ILE A 14 37.76 21.94 43.97
CA ILE A 14 38.10 21.38 42.64
C ILE A 14 36.90 20.64 42.03
N PHE A 15 36.00 20.08 42.86
CA PHE A 15 34.84 19.31 42.40
C PHE A 15 33.56 20.14 42.14
N SER A 16 33.60 21.46 42.29
CA SER A 16 32.43 22.33 42.05
C SER A 16 32.50 23.13 40.73
N PHE A 17 33.46 22.80 39.85
CA PHE A 17 33.58 23.37 38.52
C PHE A 17 33.51 22.34 37.38
N ASP A 18 32.81 21.22 37.59
CA ASP A 18 32.13 20.56 36.47
C ASP A 18 30.83 21.33 36.15
N GLY A 19 31.02 22.62 35.85
CA GLY A 19 30.05 23.29 35.01
C GLY A 19 29.97 22.47 33.74
N CYS A 20 28.77 22.06 33.36
CA CYS A 20 28.47 21.73 31.99
C CYS A 20 28.79 22.99 31.16
N PHE A 21 30.06 23.16 30.81
CA PHE A 21 30.49 24.06 29.77
C PHE A 21 29.90 23.45 28.51
N SER A 22 28.66 23.86 28.20
CA SER A 22 28.07 23.70 26.89
C SER A 22 29.05 24.41 25.96
N GLN A 23 29.98 23.63 25.41
CA GLN A 23 30.75 24.03 24.26
C GLN A 23 29.72 23.99 23.12
N ASP A 24 28.86 25.02 23.08
CA ASP A 24 28.12 25.40 21.90
C ASP A 24 29.19 25.79 20.88
N SER A 25 29.75 24.77 20.21
CA SER A 25 30.32 24.97 18.91
C SER A 25 29.19 25.58 18.10
N GLU A 26 29.23 26.90 17.90
CA GLU A 26 28.46 27.58 16.88
C GLU A 26 28.76 26.85 15.57
N LYS A 27 27.96 25.83 15.27
CA LYS A 27 28.02 25.10 14.01
C LYS A 27 27.48 26.09 13.01
N LYS A 28 28.37 26.98 12.55
CA LYS A 28 28.11 27.98 11.53
C LYS A 28 27.41 27.23 10.40
N ILE A 29 26.11 27.48 10.25
CA ILE A 29 25.27 26.84 9.26
C ILE A 29 25.70 27.44 7.92
N ILE A 30 26.79 26.91 7.35
CA ILE A 30 27.19 27.20 5.99
C ILE A 30 26.13 26.51 5.13
N ARG A 31 25.11 27.27 4.74
CA ARG A 31 24.12 26.79 3.77
C ARG A 31 24.88 26.54 2.46
N PRO A 32 24.83 25.32 1.90
CA PRO A 32 25.49 25.03 0.64
C PRO A 32 24.92 25.97 -0.44
N ILE A 33 25.80 26.54 -1.26
CA ILE A 33 25.38 27.37 -2.39
C ILE A 33 24.91 26.42 -3.48
N CYS A 34 23.59 26.24 -3.57
CA CYS A 34 22.98 25.41 -4.59
C CYS A 34 22.79 26.21 -5.88
N SER A 35 23.56 25.90 -6.92
CA SER A 35 23.36 26.44 -8.27
C SER A 35 22.85 25.33 -9.18
N ILE A 36 21.55 25.04 -9.09
CA ILE A 36 20.92 24.02 -9.93
C ILE A 36 20.12 24.70 -11.04
N TYR A 37 20.42 24.30 -12.28
CA TYR A 37 19.68 24.73 -13.47
C TYR A 37 18.99 23.52 -14.09
N CYS A 38 17.67 23.55 -14.10
CA CYS A 38 16.82 22.47 -14.60
C CYS A 38 16.15 22.93 -15.89
N PHE A 39 16.54 22.38 -17.05
CA PHE A 39 15.90 22.71 -18.33
C PHE A 39 14.44 22.21 -18.40
N ASN A 40 14.12 21.10 -17.72
CA ASN A 40 12.79 20.50 -17.65
C ASN A 40 12.40 20.18 -16.19
N LYS A 41 12.30 21.21 -15.34
CA LYS A 41 11.84 21.01 -13.96
C LYS A 41 10.32 20.78 -13.95
N PRO A 42 9.81 19.70 -13.32
CA PRO A 42 8.38 19.58 -13.11
C PRO A 42 7.88 20.80 -12.32
N ALA A 43 6.75 21.38 -12.73
CA ALA A 43 6.21 22.57 -12.05
C ALA A 43 5.75 22.26 -10.61
N TYR A 44 5.35 21.02 -10.36
CA TYR A 44 4.83 20.57 -9.08
C TYR A 44 5.26 19.13 -8.79
N CYS A 45 5.78 18.91 -7.58
CA CYS A 45 6.04 17.58 -7.03
C CYS A 45 5.23 17.44 -5.73
N PRO A 46 4.29 16.48 -5.65
CA PRO A 46 3.43 16.34 -4.47
C PRO A 46 4.19 16.02 -3.19
N TYR A 47 5.37 15.40 -3.32
CA TYR A 47 6.21 14.94 -2.21
C TYR A 47 7.54 15.69 -2.12
N GLY A 48 7.64 16.83 -2.80
CA GLY A 48 8.87 17.60 -2.92
C GLY A 48 9.89 16.99 -3.89
N TYR A 49 11.08 17.59 -3.91
CA TYR A 49 12.19 17.18 -4.78
C TYR A 49 13.18 16.32 -4.00
N GLU A 50 13.90 15.45 -4.71
CA GLU A 50 15.02 14.72 -4.12
C GLU A 50 16.18 15.67 -3.82
N PHE A 51 17.02 15.32 -2.86
CA PHE A 51 18.21 16.09 -2.50
C PHE A 51 19.46 15.29 -2.83
N ASP A 52 20.49 15.98 -3.30
CA ASP A 52 21.81 15.37 -3.48
C ASP A 52 22.55 15.21 -2.14
N SER A 53 23.77 14.66 -2.20
CA SER A 53 24.63 14.46 -1.03
C SER A 53 25.09 15.77 -0.35
N MET A 54 24.97 16.91 -1.04
CA MET A 54 25.28 18.23 -0.51
C MET A 54 24.04 18.90 0.10
N GLY A 55 22.87 18.27 0.02
CA GLY A 55 21.60 18.83 0.51
C GLY A 55 20.94 19.82 -0.44
N CYS A 56 21.35 19.87 -1.71
CA CYS A 56 20.72 20.69 -2.73
C CYS A 56 19.57 19.94 -3.41
N SER A 57 18.45 20.64 -3.63
CA SER A 57 17.29 20.04 -4.30
C SER A 57 17.61 19.77 -5.76
N THR A 58 17.46 18.52 -6.18
CA THR A 58 17.56 18.07 -7.56
C THR A 58 16.35 18.52 -8.39
N CYS A 59 16.39 18.22 -9.69
CA CYS A 59 15.25 18.42 -10.60
C CYS A 59 14.25 17.24 -10.59
N THR A 60 14.48 16.22 -9.76
CA THR A 60 13.70 14.98 -9.73
C THR A 60 12.67 15.04 -8.60
N CYS A 61 11.42 14.66 -8.89
CA CYS A 61 10.42 14.53 -7.83
C CYS A 61 10.74 13.33 -6.94
N ARG A 62 10.65 13.53 -5.63
CA ARG A 62 10.76 12.44 -4.66
C ARG A 62 9.56 11.51 -4.80
N ASN A 63 9.81 10.21 -4.82
CA ASN A 63 8.78 9.18 -4.72
C ASN A 63 9.04 8.28 -3.50
N PRO A 64 8.28 8.45 -2.40
CA PRO A 64 8.41 7.63 -1.19
C PRO A 64 8.19 6.12 -1.42
N CYS A 65 7.52 5.73 -2.51
CA CYS A 65 7.23 4.35 -2.89
C CYS A 65 8.27 3.73 -3.84
N SER A 66 9.26 4.49 -4.32
CA SER A 66 10.23 4.02 -5.32
C SER A 66 11.01 2.76 -4.89
N ASN A 67 11.38 2.68 -3.61
CA ASN A 67 12.16 1.58 -3.03
C ASN A 67 11.33 0.69 -2.10
N TYR A 68 10.00 0.71 -2.22
CA TYR A 68 9.11 -0.03 -1.33
C TYR A 68 8.20 -0.96 -2.14
N THR A 69 8.26 -2.26 -1.84
CA THR A 69 7.44 -3.27 -2.52
C THR A 69 6.33 -3.74 -1.60
N CYS A 70 5.09 -3.57 -2.03
CA CYS A 70 3.92 -4.06 -1.32
C CYS A 70 3.66 -5.55 -1.59
N PRO A 71 3.03 -6.26 -0.64
CA PRO A 71 2.57 -7.62 -0.85
C PRO A 71 1.41 -7.69 -1.86
N PHE A 72 1.01 -8.92 -2.23
CA PHE A 72 0.03 -9.15 -3.31
C PHE A 72 -1.29 -8.39 -3.11
N GLY A 73 -1.77 -7.74 -4.18
CA GLY A 73 -3.05 -7.02 -4.20
C GLY A 73 -3.00 -5.62 -3.58
N GLU A 74 -1.86 -5.24 -2.99
CA GLU A 74 -1.67 -3.93 -2.38
C GLU A 74 -0.90 -2.97 -3.29
N VAL A 75 -1.17 -1.68 -3.12
CA VAL A 75 -0.47 -0.57 -3.79
C VAL A 75 0.17 0.32 -2.75
N CYS A 76 1.37 0.82 -3.07
CA CYS A 76 2.05 1.77 -2.20
C CYS A 76 1.50 3.18 -2.43
N LEU A 77 1.17 3.86 -1.33
CA LEU A 77 0.83 5.27 -1.29
C LEU A 77 1.77 5.98 -0.32
N ALA A 78 2.09 7.24 -0.61
CA ALA A 78 2.81 8.09 0.34
C ALA A 78 1.81 8.71 1.33
N GLU A 79 2.10 8.56 2.62
CA GLU A 79 1.31 9.09 3.73
C GLU A 79 2.13 10.13 4.50
N GLU A 80 1.52 11.26 4.85
CA GLU A 80 2.11 12.26 5.74
C GLU A 80 2.14 11.74 7.18
N LEU A 81 3.30 11.85 7.82
CA LEU A 81 3.46 11.43 9.22
C LEU A 81 2.84 12.48 10.14
N THR A 82 2.16 12.02 11.19
CA THR A 82 1.80 12.85 12.35
C THR A 82 2.92 12.77 13.38
N CYS A 83 3.59 13.89 13.63
CA CYS A 83 4.71 13.98 14.56
C CYS A 83 4.52 15.16 15.53
N THR A 84 5.08 15.04 16.74
CA THR A 84 4.92 16.06 17.79
C THR A 84 5.59 17.39 17.44
N ASN A 85 6.70 17.34 16.68
CA ASN A 85 7.47 18.52 16.26
C ASN A 85 7.59 18.56 14.72
N PRO A 86 6.76 19.36 14.02
CA PRO A 86 6.84 19.56 12.58
C PRO A 86 8.16 20.26 12.15
N PRO A 87 8.59 20.14 10.88
CA PRO A 87 7.92 19.47 9.77
C PRO A 87 8.06 17.93 9.81
N CYS A 88 6.95 17.23 9.58
CA CYS A 88 6.92 15.77 9.53
C CYS A 88 7.28 15.26 8.13
N GLY A 89 7.89 14.07 8.08
CA GLY A 89 8.23 13.42 6.81
C GLY A 89 7.05 12.71 6.16
N LEU A 90 7.33 12.10 5.00
CA LEU A 90 6.43 11.17 4.32
C LEU A 90 6.92 9.74 4.55
N ARG A 91 6.02 8.77 4.62
CA ARG A 91 6.36 7.34 4.58
C ARG A 91 5.56 6.59 3.51
N PRO A 92 6.10 5.51 2.94
CA PRO A 92 5.30 4.58 2.17
C PRO A 92 4.34 3.80 3.07
N ARG A 93 3.11 3.59 2.59
CA ARG A 93 2.09 2.76 3.21
C ARG A 93 1.44 1.90 2.13
N CYS A 94 1.33 0.59 2.36
CA CYS A 94 0.57 -0.27 1.46
C CYS A 94 -0.92 -0.25 1.81
N VAL A 95 -1.75 -0.23 0.78
CA VAL A 95 -3.20 -0.32 0.90
C VAL A 95 -3.76 -1.28 -0.14
N CYS A 96 -4.84 -1.97 0.19
CA CYS A 96 -5.56 -2.77 -0.79
C CYS A 96 -6.16 -1.93 -1.89
N ASN A 97 -5.88 -2.29 -3.14
CA ASN A 97 -6.47 -1.67 -4.32
C ASN A 97 -7.54 -2.53 -5.00
N ILE A 98 -7.75 -3.75 -4.52
CA ILE A 98 -8.79 -4.64 -5.05
C ILE A 98 -10.13 -4.29 -4.40
N ARG A 99 -11.22 -4.36 -5.18
CA ARG A 99 -12.59 -4.29 -4.66
C ARG A 99 -13.22 -5.68 -4.74
N CYS A 100 -13.64 -6.21 -3.62
CA CYS A 100 -14.19 -7.55 -3.54
C CYS A 100 -15.71 -7.52 -3.38
N LEU A 101 -16.42 -8.21 -4.28
CA LEU A 101 -17.88 -8.28 -4.31
C LEU A 101 -18.45 -8.90 -3.02
N TYR A 102 -17.81 -9.95 -2.53
CA TYR A 102 -18.24 -10.71 -1.33
C TYR A 102 -17.40 -10.39 -0.08
N GLY A 103 -16.72 -9.25 -0.09
CA GLY A 103 -15.83 -8.82 0.99
C GLY A 103 -14.45 -9.48 0.97
N TYR A 104 -13.69 -9.26 2.04
CA TYR A 104 -12.28 -9.63 2.14
C TYR A 104 -12.10 -10.83 3.07
N GLU A 105 -11.11 -11.67 2.79
CA GLU A 105 -10.67 -12.68 3.75
C GLU A 105 -10.06 -11.99 4.97
N THR A 106 -10.21 -12.57 6.15
CA THR A 106 -9.58 -12.09 7.38
C THR A 106 -8.51 -13.05 7.86
N ASP A 107 -7.44 -12.52 8.44
CA ASP A 107 -6.44 -13.32 9.13
C ASP A 107 -6.93 -13.80 10.51
N CYS A 108 -6.07 -14.53 11.24
CA CYS A 108 -6.39 -15.06 12.57
C CYS A 108 -6.62 -13.97 13.63
N GLY A 109 -6.17 -12.74 13.39
CA GLY A 109 -6.42 -11.58 14.25
C GLY A 109 -7.73 -10.86 13.91
N GLY A 110 -8.45 -11.30 12.87
CA GLY A 110 -9.64 -10.62 12.38
C GLY A 110 -9.34 -9.40 11.50
N CYS A 111 -8.08 -9.19 11.11
CA CYS A 111 -7.71 -8.11 10.20
C CYS A 111 -8.03 -8.52 8.76
N LYS A 112 -8.61 -7.58 7.99
CA LYS A 112 -8.87 -7.80 6.56
C LYS A 112 -7.55 -7.96 5.81
N THR A 113 -7.44 -9.04 5.07
CA THR A 113 -6.32 -9.31 4.16
C THR A 113 -6.63 -8.76 2.78
N CYS A 114 -5.60 -8.60 1.96
CA CYS A 114 -5.75 -8.19 0.56
C CYS A 114 -6.17 -9.32 -0.38
N ARG A 115 -7.15 -10.11 0.04
CA ARG A 115 -7.69 -11.23 -0.73
C ARG A 115 -9.20 -11.20 -0.68
N CYS A 116 -9.83 -11.47 -1.82
CA CYS A 116 -11.28 -11.53 -1.88
C CYS A 116 -11.78 -12.84 -1.29
N ARG A 117 -12.84 -12.74 -0.50
CA ARG A 117 -13.59 -13.90 -0.06
C ARG A 117 -14.30 -14.51 -1.26
N ASP A 118 -14.11 -15.81 -1.44
CA ASP A 118 -14.88 -16.60 -2.40
C ASP A 118 -15.91 -17.45 -1.62
N PRO A 119 -17.22 -17.15 -1.71
CA PRO A 119 -18.27 -17.94 -1.07
C PRO A 119 -18.33 -19.40 -1.52
N CYS A 120 -17.84 -19.70 -2.72
CA CYS A 120 -17.78 -21.05 -3.27
C CYS A 120 -16.53 -21.83 -2.84
N ARG A 121 -15.59 -21.20 -2.13
CA ARG A 121 -14.36 -21.86 -1.68
C ARG A 121 -14.67 -22.98 -0.70
N GLY A 122 -14.42 -24.22 -1.11
CA GLY A 122 -14.66 -25.42 -0.31
C GLY A 122 -16.09 -25.97 -0.40
N VAL A 123 -16.95 -25.39 -1.24
CA VAL A 123 -18.28 -25.94 -1.53
C VAL A 123 -18.12 -27.10 -2.50
N ILE A 124 -18.50 -28.30 -2.07
CA ILE A 124 -18.54 -29.49 -2.91
C ILE A 124 -19.99 -29.69 -3.34
N CYS A 125 -20.25 -29.51 -4.63
CA CYS A 125 -21.58 -29.75 -5.19
C CYS A 125 -21.71 -31.22 -5.64
N PRO A 126 -22.86 -31.86 -5.37
CA PRO A 126 -23.12 -33.22 -5.83
C PRO A 126 -23.41 -33.26 -7.34
N TRP A 127 -23.14 -34.41 -7.97
CA TRP A 127 -23.34 -34.63 -9.41
C TRP A 127 -22.58 -33.62 -10.29
N ASP A 128 -23.07 -33.33 -11.50
CA ASP A 128 -22.50 -32.36 -12.45
C ASP A 128 -23.00 -30.91 -12.17
N GLN A 129 -23.05 -30.55 -10.89
CA GLN A 129 -23.40 -29.20 -10.44
C GLN A 129 -22.14 -28.37 -10.21
N TYR A 130 -22.28 -27.05 -10.36
CA TYR A 130 -21.23 -26.10 -10.00
C TYR A 130 -21.75 -25.10 -8.97
N CYS A 131 -20.82 -24.58 -8.16
CA CYS A 131 -21.17 -23.55 -7.19
C CYS A 131 -21.30 -22.19 -7.89
N SER A 132 -22.40 -21.50 -7.60
CA SER A 132 -22.65 -20.12 -8.03
C SER A 132 -23.18 -19.32 -6.85
N VAL A 133 -22.92 -18.02 -6.82
CA VAL A 133 -23.41 -17.15 -5.75
C VAL A 133 -24.73 -16.52 -6.19
N GLN A 134 -25.82 -16.85 -5.50
CA GLN A 134 -27.13 -16.25 -5.69
C GLN A 134 -27.57 -15.54 -4.40
N LYS A 135 -27.94 -14.26 -4.50
CA LYS A 135 -28.36 -13.44 -3.33
C LYS A 135 -27.34 -13.52 -2.17
N ASP A 136 -26.06 -13.37 -2.49
CA ASP A 136 -24.93 -13.42 -1.54
C ASP A 136 -24.70 -14.78 -0.85
N GLU A 137 -25.40 -15.84 -1.26
CA GLU A 137 -25.25 -17.20 -0.73
C GLU A 137 -24.69 -18.16 -1.79
N PRO A 138 -23.80 -19.09 -1.42
CA PRO A 138 -23.32 -20.12 -2.34
C PRO A 138 -24.40 -21.19 -2.55
N VAL A 139 -24.79 -21.39 -3.80
CA VAL A 139 -25.81 -22.35 -4.22
C VAL A 139 -25.24 -23.27 -5.28
N CYS A 140 -25.45 -24.58 -5.13
CA CYS A 140 -25.13 -25.55 -6.17
C CYS A 140 -26.23 -25.56 -7.22
N ILE A 141 -25.84 -25.30 -8.46
CA ILE A 141 -26.75 -25.30 -9.60
C ILE A 141 -26.23 -26.26 -10.67
N PHE A 142 -27.15 -26.90 -11.37
CA PHE A 142 -26.77 -27.69 -12.54
C PHE A 142 -26.25 -26.75 -13.63
N ARG A 143 -25.26 -27.21 -14.40
CA ARG A 143 -25.06 -26.65 -15.73
C ARG A 143 -26.40 -26.78 -16.45
N GLU A 144 -26.99 -25.66 -16.87
CA GLU A 144 -28.11 -25.71 -17.80
C GLU A 144 -27.57 -26.29 -19.10
N TYR A 145 -27.65 -27.61 -19.24
CA TYR A 145 -27.66 -28.26 -20.52
C TYR A 145 -28.99 -27.92 -21.16
N CYS A 146 -28.96 -27.52 -22.41
CA CYS A 146 -30.18 -27.43 -23.19
C CYS A 146 -30.79 -28.83 -23.23
N LEU A 147 -32.12 -28.93 -23.19
CA LEU A 147 -32.84 -30.22 -23.22
C LEU A 147 -32.42 -31.09 -24.43
N ASP A 148 -31.89 -30.44 -25.48
CA ASP A 148 -31.39 -31.06 -26.70
C ASP A 148 -29.88 -31.42 -26.65
N GLY A 149 -29.22 -31.31 -25.50
CA GLY A 149 -27.79 -31.62 -25.31
C GLY A 149 -26.82 -30.58 -25.89
N THR A 150 -27.32 -29.40 -26.32
CA THR A 150 -26.47 -28.32 -26.85
C THR A 150 -25.81 -27.52 -25.72
N LEU A 151 -24.63 -26.95 -26.02
CA LEU A 151 -23.94 -26.07 -25.08
C LEU A 151 -24.63 -24.69 -25.06
N PRO A 152 -24.88 -24.12 -23.87
CA PRO A 152 -25.40 -22.75 -23.75
C PRO A 152 -24.46 -21.74 -24.41
N GLN A 153 -25.00 -20.85 -25.25
CA GLN A 153 -24.25 -19.74 -25.83
C GLN A 153 -24.65 -18.43 -25.16
N LEU A 154 -23.67 -17.55 -24.91
CA LEU A 154 -23.92 -16.17 -24.51
C LEU A 154 -24.49 -15.41 -25.72
N ASP A 155 -25.76 -15.01 -25.64
CA ASP A 155 -26.34 -14.08 -26.59
C ASP A 155 -25.70 -12.69 -26.40
N SER A 156 -25.03 -12.21 -27.43
CA SER A 156 -24.32 -10.93 -27.46
C SER A 156 -25.22 -9.71 -27.23
N ASP A 157 -26.55 -9.87 -27.39
CA ASP A 157 -27.49 -8.75 -27.28
C ASP A 157 -28.20 -8.67 -25.91
N SER A 158 -28.18 -9.76 -25.14
CA SER A 158 -29.00 -9.87 -23.92
C SER A 158 -28.22 -10.17 -22.63
N ASN A 159 -26.93 -10.52 -22.72
CA ASN A 159 -26.17 -11.14 -21.62
C ASN A 159 -26.90 -12.36 -21.00
N LEU A 160 -27.83 -12.95 -21.76
CA LEU A 160 -28.65 -14.06 -21.33
C LEU A 160 -28.10 -15.32 -21.99
N ILE A 161 -27.95 -16.37 -21.20
CA ILE A 161 -27.62 -17.70 -21.71
C ILE A 161 -28.84 -18.21 -22.51
N LYS A 162 -28.66 -18.44 -23.81
CA LYS A 162 -29.70 -19.05 -24.66
C LYS A 162 -29.23 -20.38 -25.20
N CYS A 163 -30.17 -21.32 -25.22
CA CYS A 163 -30.05 -22.59 -25.91
C CYS A 163 -30.29 -22.38 -27.40
N ILE A 164 -29.22 -22.37 -28.19
CA ILE A 164 -29.30 -22.29 -29.64
C ILE A 164 -29.29 -23.74 -30.16
N PRO A 165 -30.37 -24.26 -30.76
CA PRO A 165 -30.32 -25.54 -31.45
C PRO A 165 -29.31 -25.44 -32.62
N PRO A 166 -28.58 -26.52 -32.97
CA PRO A 166 -27.88 -26.55 -34.25
C PRO A 166 -28.94 -26.31 -35.31
N LEU A 167 -28.82 -25.20 -36.06
CA LEU A 167 -29.71 -24.91 -37.17
C LEU A 167 -29.81 -26.17 -38.03
N GLU A 168 -31.00 -26.76 -38.09
CA GLU A 168 -31.34 -27.59 -39.23
C GLU A 168 -31.07 -26.72 -40.46
N ILE A 169 -30.16 -27.18 -41.31
CA ILE A 169 -29.96 -26.66 -42.65
C ILE A 169 -31.21 -27.05 -43.45
N SER A 170 -32.36 -26.49 -43.11
CA SER A 170 -33.56 -26.58 -43.93
C SER A 170 -33.48 -25.44 -44.95
N LEU A 171 -33.21 -25.84 -46.19
CA LEU A 171 -33.56 -25.16 -47.43
C LEU A 171 -34.61 -24.04 -47.23
N ALA A 172 -34.21 -22.78 -47.39
CA ALA A 172 -35.08 -21.71 -47.89
C ALA A 172 -34.28 -20.43 -48.14
N ALA A 173 -33.80 -20.25 -49.37
CA ALA A 173 -33.66 -18.98 -50.10
C ALA A 173 -32.87 -19.35 -51.37
N ALA A 174 -33.57 -19.75 -52.43
CA ALA A 174 -34.09 -18.86 -53.49
C ALA A 174 -33.00 -18.57 -54.54
#